data_AF-A0AAP5HAA7-F1
#
_entry.id   AF-A0AAP5HAA7-F1
#
_cell.length_a   1.000
_cell.length_b   1.000
_cell.length_c   1.000
_cell.angle_alpha   90.00
_cell.angle_beta   90.00
_cell.angle_gamma   90.00
#
_symmetry.space_group_name_H-M   'P 1'
#
loop_
_entity.id
_entity.type
_entity.pdbx_description
1 polymer ?
#
loop_
_entity_poly.entity_id
_entity_poly.type
_entity_poly.pdbx_seq_one_letter_code
_entity_poly.pdbx_strand_id
1 'polypeptide(L)' 'MAKFRFIGDPRANGHGPDEQELFGVVFSRSDWTEVSDEVAEKAARHSHLEQKTERARKAKDDAPEGEGA' A
#
# COMPACT_ATOMS: atom_id res chain seq x y z
N MET A 1 -2.80 11.59 -11.19
CA MET A 1 -1.64 11.37 -10.30
C MET A 1 -2.01 10.31 -9.28
N ALA A 2 -1.13 9.34 -9.06
CA ALA A 2 -1.37 8.26 -8.11
C ALA A 2 -1.04 8.72 -6.68
N LYS A 3 -1.81 8.21 -5.70
CA LYS A 3 -1.61 8.50 -4.29
C LYS A 3 -1.17 7.24 -3.57
N PHE A 4 -0.11 7.32 -2.78
CA PHE A 4 0.38 6.21 -1.96
C PHE A 4 0.55 6.63 -0.51
N ARG A 5 0.48 5.65 0.38
CA ARG A 5 0.66 5.83 1.82
C ARG A 5 1.57 4.74 2.36
N PHE A 6 2.43 5.08 3.30
CA PHE A 6 3.27 4.10 3.98
C PHE A 6 2.44 3.28 4.95
N ILE A 7 2.62 1.96 4.94
CA ILE A 7 1.88 1.05 5.82
C ILE A 7 2.78 0.38 6.88
N GLY A 8 4.07 0.72 6.93
CA GLY A 8 5.04 0.03 7.78
C GLY A 8 5.58 -1.24 7.14
N ASP A 9 6.36 -2.01 7.89
CA ASP A 9 6.88 -3.31 7.45
C ASP A 9 5.82 -4.41 7.60
N PRO A 10 5.29 -4.99 6.50
CA PRO A 10 4.31 -6.07 6.58
C PRO A 10 4.85 -7.32 7.28
N ARG A 11 6.18 -7.55 7.27
CA ARG A 11 6.82 -8.66 7.98
C ARG A 11 6.87 -8.43 9.49
N ALA A 12 6.83 -7.17 9.90
CA ALA A 12 6.74 -6.76 11.29
C ALA A 12 5.33 -6.24 11.63
N ASN A 13 4.26 -6.80 11.04
CA ASN A 13 2.87 -6.42 11.34
C ASN A 13 2.56 -4.90 11.20
N GLY A 14 3.23 -4.21 10.27
CA GLY A 14 3.08 -2.76 10.09
C GLY A 14 3.80 -1.91 11.14
N HIS A 15 4.72 -2.50 11.93
CA HIS A 15 5.66 -1.75 12.76
C HIS A 15 6.70 -1.03 11.89
N GLY A 16 7.18 0.10 12.39
CA GLY A 16 8.12 0.97 11.67
C GLY A 16 7.91 2.45 12.02
N PRO A 17 8.70 3.34 11.41
CA PRO A 17 8.57 4.78 11.62
C PRO A 17 7.23 5.30 11.08
N ASP A 18 6.84 6.50 11.52
CA ASP A 18 5.65 7.19 11.00
C ASP A 18 5.82 7.70 9.57
N GLU A 19 7.07 8.02 9.20
CA GLU A 19 7.46 8.51 7.88
C GLU A 19 8.65 7.72 7.36
N GLN A 20 8.66 7.44 6.06
CA GLN A 20 9.76 6.76 5.39
C GLN A 20 10.03 7.41 4.04
N GLU A 21 11.29 7.75 3.79
CA GLU A 21 11.74 8.18 2.46
C GLU A 21 11.96 6.94 1.57
N LEU A 22 11.28 6.92 0.42
CA LEU A 22 11.41 5.90 -0.62
C LEU A 22 11.40 6.58 -1.98
N PHE A 23 12.30 6.16 -2.88
CA PHE A 23 12.39 6.74 -4.24
C PHE A 23 12.58 8.27 -4.27
N GLY A 24 13.14 8.85 -3.19
CA GLY A 24 13.29 10.31 -3.04
C GLY A 24 12.00 11.05 -2.66
N VAL A 25 10.95 10.33 -2.23
CA VAL A 25 9.69 10.89 -1.73
C VAL A 25 9.44 10.41 -0.31
N VAL A 26 9.03 11.31 0.57
CA VAL A 26 8.64 10.98 1.94
C VAL A 26 7.18 10.51 1.94
N PHE A 27 6.94 9.28 2.38
CA PHE A 27 5.61 8.72 2.56
C PHE A 27 5.26 8.63 4.05
N SER A 28 4.10 9.13 4.41
CA SER A 28 3.55 9.07 5.77
C SER A 28 2.55 7.93 5.93
N ARG A 29 2.36 7.46 7.17
CA ARG A 29 1.26 6.56 7.55
C ARG A 29 -0.08 7.26 7.73
N SER A 30 -0.03 8.54 8.06
CA SER A 30 -1.22 9.37 8.35
C SER A 30 -1.81 9.98 7.09
N ASP A 31 -0.96 10.26 6.09
CA ASP A 31 -1.34 11.03 4.91
C ASP A 31 -1.04 10.34 3.59
N TRP A 32 -1.91 10.58 2.61
CA TRP A 32 -1.73 10.11 1.25
C TRP A 32 -0.82 11.07 0.47
N THR A 33 0.28 10.55 -0.05
CA THR A 33 1.27 11.32 -0.80
C THR A 33 1.03 11.18 -2.30
N GLU A 34 0.95 12.29 -3.03
CA GLU A 34 0.86 12.32 -4.49
C GLU A 34 2.25 12.16 -5.11
N VAL A 35 2.36 11.28 -6.10
CA VAL A 35 3.62 10.98 -6.78
C VAL A 35 3.49 11.07 -8.29
N SER A 36 4.63 11.28 -8.96
CA SER A 36 4.74 11.22 -10.42
C SER A 36 4.55 9.79 -10.94
N ASP A 37 4.22 9.64 -12.22
CA ASP A 37 4.03 8.32 -12.85
C ASP A 37 5.27 7.42 -12.72
N GLU A 38 6.49 7.97 -12.84
CA GLU A 38 7.72 7.20 -12.69
C GLU A 38 7.86 6.59 -11.28
N VAL A 39 7.52 7.36 -10.24
CA VAL A 39 7.53 6.88 -8.85
C VAL A 39 6.35 5.96 -8.61
N ALA A 40 5.19 6.20 -9.24
CA ALA A 40 4.01 5.36 -9.09
C ALA A 40 4.25 3.91 -9.51
N GLU A 41 4.97 3.67 -10.61
CA GLU A 41 5.31 2.31 -11.06
C GLU A 41 6.19 1.57 -10.05
N LYS A 42 7.16 2.27 -9.44
CA LYS A 42 8.05 1.72 -8.41
C LYS A 42 7.29 1.49 -7.09
N ALA A 43 6.47 2.46 -6.69
CA ALA A 43 5.69 2.44 -5.47
C ALA A 43 4.60 1.35 -5.50
N ALA A 44 3.94 1.14 -6.63
CA ALA A 44 2.92 0.10 -6.79
C ALA A 44 3.45 -1.33 -6.61
N ARG A 45 4.76 -1.54 -6.79
CA ARG A 45 5.43 -2.83 -6.59
C ARG A 45 6.04 -2.97 -5.19
N HIS A 46 5.95 -1.93 -4.36
CA HIS A 46 6.62 -1.89 -3.07
C HIS A 46 5.72 -2.41 -1.94
N SER A 47 6.16 -3.43 -1.21
CA SER A 47 5.38 -4.10 -0.16
C SER A 47 5.02 -3.22 1.04
N HIS A 48 5.69 -2.08 1.19
CA HIS A 48 5.48 -1.15 2.31
C HIS A 48 4.58 0.04 1.95
N LEU A 49 4.06 0.09 0.71
CA LEU A 49 3.22 1.16 0.23
C LEU A 49 1.85 0.63 -0.16
N GLU A 50 0.82 1.34 0.27
CA GLU A 50 -0.55 1.14 -0.17
C GLU A 50 -0.89 2.19 -1.22
N GLN A 51 -1.50 1.78 -2.33
CA GLN A 51 -2.01 2.71 -3.35
C GLN A 51 -3.48 3.06 -3.06
N LYS A 52 -3.84 4.34 -3.14
CA LYS A 52 -5.23 4.78 -3.04
C LYS A 52 -5.96 4.39 -4.31
N THR A 53 -6.52 3.18 -4.34
CA THR A 53 -7.40 2.75 -5.42
C THR A 53 -8.85 2.98 -5.01
N GLU A 54 -9.65 3.61 -5.87
CA GLU A 54 -11.11 3.74 -5.66
C GLU A 54 -11.85 2.38 -5.74
N ARG A 55 -11.13 1.27 -5.99
CA ARG A 55 -11.68 -0.06 -6.26
C ARG A 55 -11.61 -1.06 -5.10
N ALA A 56 -11.40 -0.60 -3.86
CA ALA A 56 -11.49 -1.47 -2.68
C ALA A 56 -12.95 -1.86 -2.29
N ARG A 57 -13.79 -2.22 -3.27
CA ARG A 57 -15.13 -2.82 -3.06
C ARG A 57 -15.32 -4.18 -3.76
N LYS A 58 -14.30 -4.78 -4.35
CA LYS A 58 -14.40 -6.11 -4.98
C LYS A 58 -13.16 -6.98 -4.74
N ALA A 59 -12.96 -7.43 -3.50
CA ALA A 59 -12.01 -8.51 -3.21
C ALA A 59 -12.36 -9.26 -1.90
N LYS A 60 -13.65 -9.35 -1.53
CA LYS A 60 -14.14 -10.19 -0.44
C LYS A 60 -15.17 -11.25 -0.88
N ASP A 61 -15.31 -11.48 -2.18
CA ASP A 61 -16.28 -12.45 -2.75
C ASP A 61 -15.64 -13.68 -3.40
N ASP A 62 -14.31 -13.81 -3.36
CA ASP A 62 -13.61 -14.93 -4.03
C ASP A 62 -12.75 -15.74 -3.05
N ALA A 63 -13.37 -16.12 -1.93
CA ALA A 63 -12.92 -17.26 -1.14
C ALA A 63 -13.88 -18.42 -1.43
N PRO A 64 -13.50 -19.44 -2.22
CA PRO A 64 -14.24 -20.68 -2.20
C PRO A 64 -14.02 -21.31 -0.82
N GLU A 65 -15.03 -21.24 0.06
CA GLU A 65 -15.10 -22.11 1.23
C GLU A 65 -15.26 -23.56 0.73
N GLY A 66 -14.11 -24.20 0.49
CA GLY A 66 -14.01 -25.63 0.36
C GLY A 66 -14.19 -26.29 1.73
N GLU A 67 -15.32 -26.96 1.88
CA GLU A 67 -15.50 -28.32 2.45
C GLU A 67 -14.58 -28.75 3.61
N GLY A 68 -15.18 -28.99 4.79
CA GLY A 68 -14.51 -29.72 5.87
C GLY A 68 -15.36 -29.95 7.13
N ALA A 69 -15.78 -31.20 7.29
CA ALA A 69 -16.38 -31.89 8.46
C ALA A 69 -17.90 -31.80 8.68
#